data_AF-A0A2V6HEU0-F1
#
_entry.id   AF-A0A2V6HEU0-F1
#
_cell.length_a   1.000
_cell.length_b   1.000
_cell.length_c   1.000
_cell.angle_alpha   90.00
_cell.angle_beta   90.00
_cell.angle_gamma   90.00
#
_symmetry.space_group_name_H-M   'P 1'
#
loop_
_entity.id
_entity.type
_entity.pdbx_description
1 polymer ?
#
loop_
_entity_poly.entity_id
_entity_poly.type
_entity_poly.pdbx_seq_one_letter_code
_entity_poly.pdbx_strand_id
1 'polypeptide(L)'
;MKDSVVRGRLLQLLYEHRSEGSLAFGQGEHAVSPPGGINRRDWLRAVAQLSEYGLIDWTPLEDQSGMGLLSGFAKINDFGVEVLEGGVESPVSISIDKSRRARVSKRKQAPIAGRTPQQRAITEALEKVLTAIDQAKVSEQEKNEAKSLLRKLLGSKAAAKVLGAGAQFLAAKYFAE
;
A
#
# COMPACT_ATOMS: atom_id res chain seq x y z
N MET A 1 5.30 9.08 -19.06
CA MET A 1 4.32 8.04 -18.68
C MET A 1 3.49 8.58 -17.52
N LYS A 2 2.19 8.26 -17.39
CA LYS A 2 1.40 8.72 -16.23
C LYS A 2 1.86 8.03 -14.94
N ASP A 3 1.90 8.75 -13.82
CA ASP A 3 2.35 8.22 -12.52
C ASP A 3 1.53 7.00 -12.07
N SER A 4 0.22 6.99 -12.36
CA SER A 4 -0.67 5.85 -12.06
C SER A 4 -0.24 4.57 -12.77
N VAL A 5 0.32 4.67 -13.98
CA VAL A 5 0.84 3.55 -14.75
C VAL A 5 2.16 3.06 -14.18
N VAL A 6 3.03 3.97 -13.72
CA VAL A 6 4.30 3.61 -13.06
C VAL A 6 4.02 2.85 -11.76
N ARG A 7 3.13 3.38 -10.90
CA ARG A 7 2.67 2.69 -9.67
C ARG A 7 2.06 1.32 -9.96
N GLY A 8 1.18 1.23 -10.95
CA GLY A 8 0.57 -0.04 -11.35
C GLY A 8 1.58 -1.08 -11.82
N ARG A 9 2.59 -0.66 -12.60
CA ARG A 9 3.69 -1.55 -13.04
C ARG A 9 4.58 -2.00 -11.88
N LEU A 10 4.88 -1.10 -10.94
CA LEU A 10 5.70 -1.42 -9.76
C LEU A 10 4.99 -2.40 -8.82
N LEU A 11 3.71 -2.15 -8.54
CA LEU A 11 2.90 -3.04 -7.71
C LEU A 11 2.75 -4.43 -8.36
N GLN A 12 2.56 -4.48 -9.68
CA GLN A 12 2.52 -5.74 -10.44
C GLN A 12 3.84 -6.51 -10.36
N LEU A 13 4.98 -5.83 -10.50
CA LEU A 13 6.31 -6.45 -10.35
C LEU A 13 6.45 -7.07 -8.96
N LEU A 14 6.17 -6.32 -7.89
CA LEU A 14 6.27 -6.82 -6.53
C LEU A 14 5.32 -7.99 -6.26
N TYR A 15 4.13 -7.98 -6.87
CA TYR A 15 3.22 -9.12 -6.82
C TYR A 15 3.79 -10.36 -7.52
N GLU A 16 4.41 -10.20 -8.68
CA GLU A 16 4.98 -11.33 -9.44
C GLU A 16 6.14 -12.01 -8.71
N HIS A 17 6.89 -11.25 -7.92
CA HIS A 17 8.02 -11.71 -7.11
C HIS A 17 7.68 -11.93 -5.62
N ARG A 18 6.40 -11.91 -5.23
CA ARG A 18 5.99 -11.96 -3.82
C ARG A 18 6.45 -13.21 -3.06
N SER A 19 6.70 -14.31 -3.77
CA SER A 19 7.24 -15.56 -3.20
C SER A 19 8.75 -15.55 -3.00
N GLU A 20 9.46 -14.58 -3.59
CA GLU A 20 10.92 -14.49 -3.59
C GLU A 20 11.44 -13.58 -2.46
N GLY A 21 10.54 -12.88 -1.75
CA GLY A 21 10.88 -11.96 -0.67
C GLY A 21 10.98 -10.51 -1.14
N SER A 22 11.78 -9.70 -0.44
CA SER A 22 11.91 -8.27 -0.74
C SER A 22 12.87 -8.02 -1.89
N LEU A 23 12.48 -7.14 -2.81
CA LEU A 23 13.31 -6.70 -3.93
C LEU A 23 14.07 -5.43 -3.57
N ALA A 24 15.31 -5.31 -4.02
CA ALA A 24 16.12 -4.12 -3.84
C ALA A 24 15.73 -3.01 -4.83
N PHE A 25 15.72 -1.77 -4.37
CA PHE A 25 15.54 -0.56 -5.18
C PHE A 25 16.63 0.45 -4.81
N GLY A 26 16.93 1.36 -5.73
CA GLY A 26 17.93 2.38 -5.50
C GLY A 26 19.29 2.02 -6.11
N GLN A 27 20.38 2.31 -5.40
CA GLN A 27 21.75 2.28 -5.95
C GLN A 27 22.48 0.95 -5.70
N GLY A 28 21.82 -0.06 -5.14
CA GLY A 28 22.43 -1.36 -4.86
C GLY A 28 22.75 -2.17 -6.12
N GLU A 29 23.75 -3.06 -6.03
CA GLU A 29 24.25 -3.93 -7.11
C GLU A 29 23.17 -4.85 -7.71
N HIS A 30 22.07 -5.08 -6.98
CA HIS A 30 20.91 -5.86 -7.43
C HIS A 30 19.60 -5.07 -7.44
N ALA A 31 19.69 -3.73 -7.49
CA ALA A 31 18.51 -2.89 -7.53
C ALA A 31 17.73 -3.10 -8.83
N VAL A 32 16.42 -3.30 -8.70
CA VAL A 32 15.55 -3.50 -9.85
C VAL A 32 15.52 -2.23 -10.70
N SER A 33 16.00 -2.37 -11.93
CA SER A 33 16.02 -1.29 -12.91
C SER A 33 14.61 -0.93 -13.37
N PRO A 34 14.33 0.37 -13.62
CA PRO A 34 13.03 0.77 -14.15
C PRO A 34 12.80 0.14 -15.54
N PRO A 35 11.60 -0.38 -15.82
CA PRO A 35 11.25 -0.84 -17.16
C PRO A 35 11.40 0.26 -18.20
N GLY A 36 11.64 -0.13 -19.46
CA GLY A 36 11.81 0.81 -20.58
C GLY A 36 10.73 1.90 -20.64
N GLY A 37 11.16 3.15 -20.80
CA GLY A 37 10.30 4.33 -20.85
C GLY A 37 9.90 4.93 -19.49
N ILE A 38 10.46 4.42 -18.38
CA ILE A 38 10.30 4.98 -17.03
C ILE A 38 11.68 5.46 -16.56
N ASN A 39 11.79 6.71 -16.10
CA ASN A 39 13.04 7.19 -15.53
C ASN A 39 13.19 6.73 -14.06
N ARG A 40 14.43 6.68 -13.58
CA ARG A 40 14.77 6.19 -12.23
C ARG A 40 14.09 7.00 -11.12
N ARG A 41 13.94 8.31 -11.28
CA ARG A 41 13.31 9.17 -10.27
C ARG A 41 11.84 8.83 -10.09
N ASP A 42 11.10 8.70 -11.20
CA ASP A 42 9.67 8.38 -11.16
C ASP A 42 9.44 6.95 -10.63
N TRP A 43 10.37 6.04 -10.90
CA TRP A 43 10.37 4.69 -10.34
C TRP A 43 10.51 4.68 -8.82
N LEU A 44 11.50 5.40 -8.27
CA LEU A 44 11.70 5.50 -6.82
C LEU A 44 10.61 6.33 -6.13
N ARG A 45 10.07 7.36 -6.81
CA ARG A 45 8.89 8.08 -6.34
C ARG A 45 7.67 7.16 -6.24
N ALA A 46 7.47 6.25 -7.18
CA ALA A 46 6.39 5.28 -7.11
C ALA A 46 6.55 4.31 -5.93
N VAL A 47 7.79 3.90 -5.58
CA VAL A 47 8.06 3.14 -4.34
C VAL A 47 7.61 3.93 -3.12
N ALA A 48 8.06 5.18 -3.00
CA ALA A 48 7.71 6.03 -1.87
C ALA A 48 6.19 6.20 -1.73
N GLN A 49 5.49 6.50 -2.83
CA GLN A 49 4.03 6.63 -2.84
C GLN A 49 3.34 5.31 -2.46
N LEU A 50 3.72 4.17 -3.04
CA LEU A 50 3.07 2.91 -2.67
C LEU A 50 3.30 2.57 -1.20
N SER A 51 4.44 2.94 -0.63
CA SER A 51 4.71 2.78 0.81
C SER A 51 3.88 3.73 1.67
N GLU A 52 3.79 5.00 1.28
CA GLU A 52 2.99 6.03 1.93
C GLU A 52 1.52 5.63 2.02
N TYR A 53 0.99 5.08 0.92
CA TYR A 53 -0.37 4.54 0.85
C TYR A 53 -0.48 3.09 1.34
N GLY A 54 0.56 2.55 1.99
CA GLY A 54 0.53 1.26 2.67
C GLY A 54 0.35 0.03 1.78
N LEU A 55 0.54 0.15 0.47
CA LEU A 55 0.38 -0.96 -0.50
C LEU A 55 1.60 -1.89 -0.55
N ILE A 56 2.72 -1.43 0.02
CA ILE A 56 3.97 -2.20 0.11
C ILE A 56 4.60 -1.97 1.49
N ASP A 57 5.40 -2.93 1.93
CA ASP A 57 6.31 -2.73 3.05
C ASP A 57 7.66 -2.24 2.50
N TRP A 58 8.13 -1.09 2.99
CA TRP A 58 9.40 -0.48 2.60
C TRP A 58 10.39 -0.52 3.76
N THR A 59 11.62 -0.96 3.49
CA THR A 59 12.74 -0.92 4.43
C THR A 59 13.86 -0.09 3.80
N PRO A 60 14.07 1.17 4.24
CA PRO A 60 15.14 2.00 3.71
C PRO A 60 16.52 1.42 4.07
N LEU A 61 17.46 1.55 3.15
CA LEU A 61 18.89 1.38 3.38
C LEU A 61 19.45 2.76 3.75
N GLU A 62 20.04 2.87 4.93
CA GLU A 62 20.78 4.07 5.30
C GLU A 62 21.99 4.21 4.39
N ASP A 63 22.08 5.33 3.66
CA ASP A 63 23.34 5.74 3.07
C ASP A 63 24.14 6.53 4.10
N GLN A 64 25.44 6.25 4.22
CA GLN A 64 26.35 6.97 5.12
C GLN A 64 26.65 8.40 4.66
N SER A 65 26.03 8.85 3.57
CA SER A 65 26.32 10.13 2.89
C SER A 65 25.32 11.23 3.25
N GLY A 66 24.24 10.95 3.97
CA GLY A 66 23.25 11.94 4.42
C GLY A 66 22.48 12.63 3.29
N MET A 67 22.74 12.26 2.03
CA MET A 67 22.04 12.76 0.85
C MET A 67 20.99 11.73 0.45
N GLY A 68 19.92 11.71 1.25
CA GLY A 68 18.84 10.73 1.14
C GLY A 68 18.44 10.41 -0.29
N LEU A 69 18.82 9.21 -0.74
CA LEU A 69 18.44 8.71 -2.06
C LEU A 69 17.96 7.26 -1.96
N LEU A 70 16.74 7.13 -1.40
CA LEU A 70 15.68 6.16 -1.71
C LEU A 70 16.15 4.75 -2.11
N SER A 71 17.19 4.25 -1.44
CA SER A 71 17.65 2.88 -1.61
C SER A 71 17.07 2.06 -0.47
N GLY A 72 16.75 0.81 -0.74
CA GLY A 72 16.04 0.00 0.22
C GLY A 72 15.40 -1.22 -0.42
N PHE A 73 14.62 -1.92 0.39
CA PHE A 73 13.95 -3.14 0.00
C PHE A 73 12.44 -2.95 0.08
N ALA A 74 11.74 -3.37 -0.97
CA ALA A 74 10.29 -3.35 -1.04
C ALA A 74 9.73 -4.77 -1.21
N LYS A 75 8.61 -5.04 -0.56
CA LYS A 75 7.77 -6.21 -0.84
C LYS A 75 6.31 -5.79 -0.86
N ILE A 76 5.50 -6.46 -1.69
CA ILE A 76 4.05 -6.26 -1.61
C ILE A 76 3.51 -6.84 -0.30
N ASN A 77 2.57 -6.15 0.33
CA ASN A 77 1.88 -6.66 1.51
C ASN A 77 0.46 -7.13 1.15
N ASP A 78 -0.27 -7.67 2.12
CA ASP A 78 -1.61 -8.23 1.91
C ASP A 78 -2.58 -7.19 1.35
N PHE A 79 -2.45 -5.93 1.77
CA PHE A 79 -3.28 -4.85 1.26
C PHE A 79 -3.00 -4.55 -0.22
N GLY A 80 -1.73 -4.47 -0.62
CA GLY A 80 -1.33 -4.33 -2.02
C GLY A 80 -1.80 -5.51 -2.89
N VAL A 81 -1.77 -6.73 -2.35
CA VAL A 81 -2.28 -7.94 -3.01
C VAL A 81 -3.78 -7.83 -3.29
N GLU A 82 -4.58 -7.51 -2.28
CA GLU A 82 -6.04 -7.36 -2.42
C GLU A 82 -6.42 -6.27 -3.44
N VAL A 83 -5.67 -5.17 -3.46
CA VAL A 83 -5.85 -4.08 -4.44
C VAL A 83 -5.55 -4.53 -5.86
N LEU A 84 -4.48 -5.33 -6.05
CA LEU A 84 -4.11 -5.83 -7.37
C LEU A 84 -5.10 -6.89 -7.90
N GLU A 85 -5.55 -7.78 -7.02
CA GLU A 85 -6.54 -8.83 -7.31
C GLU A 85 -7.96 -8.28 -7.48
N GLY A 86 -8.20 -7.03 -7.09
CA GLY A 86 -9.47 -6.33 -7.26
C GLY A 86 -10.48 -6.59 -6.14
N GLY A 87 -10.02 -7.07 -4.98
CA GLY A 87 -10.84 -7.25 -3.79
C GLY A 87 -11.14 -5.93 -3.05
N VAL A 88 -10.28 -4.91 -3.21
CA VAL A 88 -10.41 -3.59 -2.58
C VAL A 88 -9.97 -2.49 -3.56
N GLU A 89 -10.58 -1.31 -3.48
CA GLU A 89 -10.12 -0.15 -4.27
C GLU A 89 -8.80 0.41 -3.73
N SER A 90 -7.94 0.89 -4.64
CA SER A 90 -6.68 1.51 -4.25
C SER A 90 -6.92 2.93 -3.71
N PRO A 91 -6.28 3.32 -2.59
CA PRO A 91 -6.39 4.65 -2.01
C PRO A 91 -5.61 5.70 -2.82
N VAL A 92 -4.75 5.26 -3.75
CA VAL A 92 -4.04 6.11 -4.70
C VAL A 92 -4.33 5.63 -6.12
N SER A 93 -4.40 6.54 -7.08
CA SER A 93 -4.69 6.17 -8.48
C SER A 93 -3.63 5.20 -9.02
N ILE A 94 -4.04 3.98 -9.37
CA ILE A 94 -3.20 2.97 -10.04
C ILE A 94 -3.85 2.52 -11.34
N SER A 95 -3.05 2.37 -12.39
CA SER A 95 -3.50 1.88 -13.67
C SER A 95 -2.90 0.50 -13.92
N ILE A 96 -3.72 -0.53 -13.70
CA ILE A 96 -3.37 -1.92 -14.00
C ILE A 96 -4.04 -2.28 -15.32
N ASP A 97 -3.24 -2.75 -16.28
CA ASP A 97 -3.76 -3.30 -17.53
C ASP A 97 -4.71 -4.47 -17.23
N LYS A 98 -5.98 -4.37 -17.66
CA LYS A 98 -7.02 -5.38 -17.41
C LYS A 98 -6.60 -6.78 -17.86
N SER A 99 -5.82 -6.86 -18.93
CA SER A 99 -5.22 -8.09 -19.47
C SER A 99 -4.27 -8.76 -18.47
N ARG A 100 -3.52 -7.93 -17.72
CA ARG A 100 -2.59 -8.38 -16.67
C ARG A 100 -3.32 -8.75 -15.39
N ARG A 101 -4.38 -8.03 -15.03
CA ARG A 101 -5.25 -8.40 -13.90
C ARG A 101 -5.83 -9.81 -14.07
N ALA A 102 -6.22 -10.20 -15.29
CA ALA A 102 -6.69 -11.57 -15.57
C ALA A 102 -5.60 -12.64 -15.50
N ARG A 103 -4.31 -12.29 -15.70
CA ARG A 103 -3.17 -13.21 -15.50
C ARG A 103 -2.85 -13.39 -14.02
N VAL A 104 -2.97 -12.32 -13.24
CA VAL A 104 -2.85 -12.31 -11.77
C VAL A 104 -3.85 -13.30 -11.15
N SER A 105 -5.14 -13.23 -11.52
CA SER A 105 -6.17 -14.12 -10.99
C SER A 105 -6.00 -15.59 -11.38
N LYS A 106 -5.24 -15.89 -12.45
CA LYS A 106 -5.03 -17.26 -12.97
C LYS A 106 -3.75 -17.92 -12.46
N ARG A 107 -2.82 -17.17 -11.85
CA ARG A 107 -1.56 -17.73 -11.36
C ARG A 107 -1.83 -18.44 -10.03
N LYS A 108 -1.86 -19.78 -10.04
CA LYS A 108 -1.98 -20.66 -8.86
C LYS A 108 -0.75 -20.54 -7.94
N GLN A 109 -0.52 -19.37 -7.35
CA GLN A 109 0.25 -19.29 -6.10
C GLN A 109 -0.75 -19.48 -4.96
N ALA A 110 -0.32 -20.13 -3.87
CA ALA A 110 -1.18 -20.35 -2.72
C ALA A 110 -1.83 -19.00 -2.32
N PRO A 111 -3.14 -18.96 -2.06
CA PRO A 111 -3.77 -17.75 -1.54
C PRO A 111 -2.97 -17.32 -0.32
N ILE A 112 -2.36 -16.14 -0.38
CA ILE A 112 -1.94 -15.46 0.84
C ILE A 112 -3.24 -15.27 1.60
N ALA A 113 -3.27 -15.67 2.87
CA ALA A 113 -4.49 -15.71 3.66
C ALA A 113 -5.21 -14.36 3.62
N GLY A 114 -6.15 -14.22 2.68
CA GLY A 114 -6.90 -12.98 2.49
C GLY A 114 -7.74 -12.68 3.72
N ARG A 115 -8.20 -11.43 3.85
CA ARG A 115 -9.02 -11.03 4.99
C ARG A 115 -10.16 -12.01 5.25
N THR A 116 -10.28 -12.44 6.50
CA THR A 116 -11.42 -13.26 6.92
C THR A 116 -12.72 -12.47 6.78
N PRO A 117 -13.89 -13.13 6.63
CA PRO A 117 -15.17 -12.43 6.60
C PRO A 117 -15.38 -11.51 7.81
N GLN A 118 -14.90 -11.92 8.98
CA GLN A 118 -14.94 -11.13 10.21
C GLN A 118 -14.06 -9.88 10.11
N GLN A 119 -12.82 -10.00 9.61
CA GLN A 119 -11.93 -8.86 9.38
C GLN A 119 -12.56 -7.85 8.42
N ARG A 120 -13.24 -8.31 7.36
CA ARG A 120 -13.95 -7.45 6.42
C ARG A 120 -15.10 -6.68 7.09
N ALA A 121 -15.96 -7.37 7.83
CA ALA A 121 -17.08 -6.75 8.54
C ALA A 121 -16.62 -5.69 9.56
N ILE A 122 -15.54 -5.97 10.31
CA ILE A 122 -14.99 -5.00 11.27
C ILE A 122 -14.38 -3.80 10.53
N THR A 123 -13.68 -4.03 9.41
CA THR A 123 -13.12 -2.94 8.59
C THR A 123 -14.24 -2.02 8.08
N GLU A 124 -15.31 -2.59 7.50
CA GLU A 124 -16.46 -1.83 7.01
C GLU A 124 -17.16 -1.04 8.13
N ALA A 125 -17.30 -1.63 9.32
CA ALA A 125 -17.88 -0.95 10.48
C ALA A 125 -17.02 0.25 10.90
N LEU A 126 -15.70 0.10 10.94
CA LEU A 126 -14.78 1.16 11.31
C LEU A 126 -14.73 2.28 10.25
N GLU A 127 -14.87 1.94 8.97
CA GLU A 127 -15.02 2.91 7.88
C GLU A 127 -16.27 3.78 8.04
N LYS A 128 -17.39 3.17 8.46
CA LYS A 128 -18.62 3.92 8.75
C LYS A 128 -18.44 4.87 9.93
N VAL A 129 -17.70 4.47 10.96
CA VAL A 129 -17.37 5.35 12.09
C VAL A 129 -16.54 6.56 11.64
N LEU A 130 -15.49 6.33 10.83
CA LEU A 130 -14.66 7.41 10.26
C LEU A 130 -15.52 8.40 9.45
N THR A 131 -16.39 7.87 8.59
CA THR A 131 -17.29 8.69 7.77
C THR A 131 -18.31 9.46 8.61
N ALA A 132 -18.83 8.86 9.69
CA ALA A 132 -19.76 9.53 10.60
C ALA A 132 -19.09 10.68 11.38
N ILE A 133 -17.82 10.53 11.76
CA ILE A 133 -17.04 11.61 12.39
C ILE A 133 -16.88 12.79 11.43
N ASP A 134 -16.59 12.53 10.14
CA ASP A 134 -16.49 13.57 9.12
C ASP A 134 -17.77 14.39 8.97
N GLN A 135 -18.91 13.71 9.04
CA GLN A 135 -20.24 14.29 8.89
C GLN A 135 -20.81 14.90 10.19
N ALA A 136 -20.15 14.70 11.32
CA ALA A 136 -20.64 15.18 12.61
C ALA A 136 -20.68 16.72 12.64
N LYS A 137 -21.74 17.27 13.25
CA LYS A 137 -21.90 18.72 13.47
C LYS A 137 -21.17 19.18 14.73
N VAL A 138 -19.87 18.95 14.75
CA VAL A 138 -18.95 19.37 15.83
C VAL A 138 -17.83 20.23 15.22
N SER A 139 -16.99 20.85 16.06
CA SER A 139 -15.88 21.66 15.56
C SER A 139 -14.86 20.82 14.79
N GLU A 140 -14.13 21.45 13.85
CA GLU A 140 -13.05 20.76 13.12
C GLU A 140 -11.93 20.28 14.05
N GLN A 141 -11.72 20.98 15.17
CA GLN A 141 -10.78 20.54 16.20
C GLN A 141 -11.21 19.19 16.80
N GLU A 142 -12.47 19.05 17.20
CA GLU A 142 -13.00 17.80 17.77
C GLU A 142 -12.96 16.64 16.76
N LYS A 143 -13.23 16.92 15.48
CA LYS A 143 -13.07 15.90 14.42
C LYS A 143 -11.63 15.44 14.30
N ASN A 144 -10.68 16.37 14.28
CA ASN A 144 -9.26 16.07 14.16
C ASN A 144 -8.73 15.29 15.38
N GLU A 145 -9.18 15.63 16.59
CA GLU A 145 -8.86 14.89 17.80
C GLU A 145 -9.37 13.44 17.73
N ALA A 146 -10.64 13.23 17.37
CA ALA A 146 -11.22 11.90 17.20
C ALA A 146 -10.48 11.08 16.12
N LYS A 147 -10.19 11.70 14.97
CA LYS A 147 -9.42 11.10 13.87
C LYS A 147 -8.00 10.72 14.31
N SER A 148 -7.34 11.53 15.14
CA SER A 148 -5.99 11.24 15.63
C SER A 148 -5.95 9.97 16.49
N LEU A 149 -6.99 9.73 17.29
CA LEU A 149 -7.12 8.51 18.10
C LEU A 149 -7.33 7.28 17.21
N LEU A 150 -8.16 7.41 16.16
CA LEU A 150 -8.36 6.33 15.18
C LEU A 150 -7.09 6.04 14.37
N ARG A 151 -6.33 7.07 13.96
CA ARG A 151 -5.02 6.89 13.32
C ARG A 151 -4.07 6.09 14.21
N LYS A 152 -4.01 6.41 15.51
CA LYS A 152 -3.21 5.65 16.50
C LYS A 152 -3.69 4.20 16.64
N LEU A 153 -5.01 3.98 16.70
CA LEU A 153 -5.58 2.64 16.77
C LEU A 153 -5.17 1.81 15.56
N LEU A 154 -5.35 2.33 14.35
CA LEU A 154 -5.05 1.65 13.09
C LEU A 154 -3.55 1.34 12.92
N GLY A 155 -2.67 2.19 13.45
CA GLY A 155 -1.23 1.94 13.47
C GLY A 155 -0.76 0.92 14.53
N SER A 156 -1.65 0.41 15.37
CA SER A 156 -1.28 -0.50 16.46
C SER A 156 -1.13 -1.96 16.00
N LYS A 157 -0.28 -2.72 16.70
CA LYS A 157 -0.16 -4.18 16.51
C LYS A 157 -1.48 -4.92 16.71
N ALA A 158 -2.34 -4.41 17.60
CA ALA A 158 -3.66 -4.99 17.86
C ALA A 158 -4.58 -4.84 16.65
N ALA A 159 -4.63 -3.66 16.04
CA ALA A 159 -5.41 -3.44 14.81
C ALA A 159 -4.92 -4.32 13.66
N ALA A 160 -3.60 -4.47 13.48
CA ALA A 160 -3.06 -5.38 12.47
C ALA A 160 -3.53 -6.84 12.65
N LYS A 161 -3.69 -7.31 13.89
CA LYS A 161 -4.22 -8.66 14.17
C LYS A 161 -5.73 -8.77 13.94
N VAL A 162 -6.50 -7.75 14.32
CA VAL A 162 -7.97 -7.76 14.26
C VAL A 162 -8.51 -7.43 12.86
N LEU A 163 -7.82 -6.59 12.10
CA LEU A 163 -8.26 -6.07 10.81
C LEU A 163 -7.44 -6.64 9.63
N GLY A 164 -6.26 -7.21 9.89
CA GLY A 164 -5.33 -7.59 8.83
C GLY A 164 -4.97 -6.39 7.95
N ALA A 165 -4.99 -6.59 6.63
CA ALA A 165 -4.85 -5.54 5.62
C ALA A 165 -5.86 -4.38 5.77
N GLY A 166 -6.97 -4.58 6.49
CA GLY A 166 -7.98 -3.54 6.71
C GLY A 166 -7.50 -2.36 7.53
N ALA A 167 -6.57 -2.58 8.46
CA ALA A 167 -5.96 -1.50 9.23
C ALA A 167 -5.19 -0.54 8.31
N GLN A 168 -4.36 -1.11 7.42
CA GLN A 168 -3.57 -0.35 6.46
C GLN A 168 -4.44 0.35 5.42
N PHE A 169 -5.49 -0.33 4.92
CA PHE A 169 -6.47 0.27 4.00
C PHE A 169 -7.10 1.54 4.59
N LEU A 170 -7.66 1.45 5.80
CA LEU A 170 -8.31 2.60 6.43
C LEU A 170 -7.31 3.71 6.76
N ALA A 171 -6.11 3.33 7.21
CA ALA A 171 -5.06 4.30 7.48
C ALA A 171 -4.67 5.10 6.23
N ALA A 172 -4.43 4.40 5.12
CA ALA A 172 -4.06 5.02 3.86
C ALA A 172 -5.20 5.84 3.25
N LYS A 173 -6.45 5.38 3.35
CA LYS A 173 -7.59 6.05 2.75
C LYS A 173 -7.95 7.37 3.45
N TYR A 174 -7.83 7.42 4.77
CA TYR A 174 -8.30 8.56 5.57
C TYR A 174 -7.19 9.44 6.15
N PHE A 175 -5.94 8.96 6.19
CA PHE A 175 -4.82 9.64 6.85
C PHE A 175 -3.53 9.69 6.04
N ALA A 176 -3.53 9.29 4.77
CA ALA A 176 -2.42 9.60 3.87
C ALA A 176 -2.42 11.11 3.58
N GLU A 177 -1.26 11.74 3.71
CA GLU A 177 -1.04 13.19 3.53
C GLU A 177 -0.75 13.54 2.05
#